data_AF-A0A4U1EVX5-F1
#
_entry.id   AF-A0A4U1EVX5-F1
#
_cell.length_a   1.000
_cell.length_b   1.000
_cell.length_c   1.000
_cell.angle_alpha   90.00
_cell.angle_beta   90.00
_cell.angle_gamma   90.00
#
_symmetry.space_group_name_H-M   'P 1'
#
loop_
_entity.id
_entity.type
_entity.pdbx_description
1 polymer ?
#
loop_
_entity_poly.entity_id
_entity_poly.type
_entity_poly.pdbx_seq_one_letter_code
_entity_poly.pdbx_strand_id
1 'polypeptide(L)'
;TDESNGDLDPGVLLTAQTITSETTSSTTTTQITKTVKGGISETWIEKRIVITGDADIDHDQVLVQAIKEAKEQHPDMSVTKELSYPPPSPDSLPISRPRENQQNDKEANLQ
;
A
#
# COMPACT_ATOMS: atom_id res chain seq x y z
N THR A 1 -5.76 30.18 21.80
CA THR A 1 -5.12 29.83 20.53
C THR A 1 -5.88 28.65 20.00
N ASP A 2 -6.77 28.90 19.05
CA ASP A 2 -7.60 27.86 18.43
C ASP A 2 -6.87 27.39 17.17
N GLU A 3 -6.30 26.19 17.22
CA GLU A 3 -5.63 25.54 16.10
C GLU A 3 -6.70 25.06 15.13
N SER A 4 -7.21 26.00 14.33
CA SER A 4 -8.12 25.71 13.23
C SER A 4 -7.44 24.79 12.22
N ASN A 5 -7.77 23.49 12.31
CA ASN A 5 -7.77 22.49 11.25
C ASN A 5 -7.28 23.03 9.89
N GLY A 6 -5.99 22.87 9.59
CA GLY A 6 -5.37 23.28 8.32
C GLY A 6 -5.77 22.43 7.09
N ASP A 7 -6.83 21.64 7.22
CA ASP A 7 -7.16 20.52 6.33
C ASP A 7 -8.53 20.67 5.63
N LEU A 8 -9.03 21.90 5.41
CA LEU A 8 -10.37 22.08 4.80
C LEU A 8 -10.47 23.15 3.71
N ASP A 9 -9.37 23.80 3.31
CA ASP A 9 -9.36 24.59 2.07
C ASP A 9 -8.77 23.73 0.94
N PRO A 10 -9.61 23.08 0.10
CA PRO A 10 -9.13 22.45 -1.11
C PRO A 10 -8.67 23.59 -2.02
N GLY A 11 -7.37 23.89 -1.97
CA GLY A 11 -6.79 25.02 -2.71
C GLY A 11 -7.30 25.08 -4.16
N VAL A 12 -7.36 26.28 -4.74
CA VAL A 12 -7.96 26.49 -6.05
C VAL A 12 -7.24 25.64 -7.10
N LEU A 13 -7.99 24.75 -7.76
CA LEU A 13 -7.47 23.91 -8.83
C LEU A 13 -7.06 24.80 -10.01
N LEU A 14 -5.77 24.75 -10.35
CA LEU A 14 -5.21 25.45 -11.51
C LEU A 14 -5.28 24.56 -12.75
N THR A 15 -4.78 23.33 -12.64
CA THR A 15 -4.74 22.40 -13.77
C THR A 15 -4.89 20.95 -13.29
N ALA A 16 -5.61 20.14 -14.05
CA ALA A 16 -5.61 18.68 -13.91
C ALA A 16 -5.31 18.06 -15.28
N GLN A 17 -4.29 17.22 -15.34
CA GLN A 17 -3.87 16.53 -16.56
C GLN A 17 -3.75 15.03 -16.28
N THR A 18 -4.28 14.21 -17.19
CA THR A 18 -4.19 12.76 -17.11
C THR A 18 -3.44 12.25 -18.32
N ILE A 19 -2.41 11.46 -18.09
CA ILE A 19 -1.59 10.82 -19.12
C ILE A 19 -1.75 9.31 -18.97
N THR A 20 -2.19 8.65 -20.04
CA THR A 20 -2.31 7.18 -20.09
C THR A 20 -1.29 6.63 -21.06
N SER A 21 -0.59 5.57 -20.66
CA SER A 21 0.36 4.84 -21.48
C SER A 21 0.13 3.35 -21.35
N GLU A 22 -0.04 2.68 -22.47
CA GLU A 22 -0.34 1.26 -22.55
C GLU A 22 0.85 0.54 -23.22
N THR A 23 1.30 -0.55 -22.61
CA THR A 23 2.22 -1.51 -23.20
C THR A 23 1.53 -2.86 -23.27
N THR A 24 2.14 -3.84 -23.94
CA THR A 24 1.58 -5.18 -24.11
C THR A 24 1.16 -5.86 -22.80
N SER A 25 1.78 -5.51 -21.66
CA SER A 25 1.56 -6.18 -20.38
C SER A 25 1.19 -5.23 -19.24
N SER A 26 1.06 -3.92 -19.51
CA SER A 26 0.80 -2.95 -18.44
C SER A 26 0.12 -1.68 -18.95
N THR A 27 -0.76 -1.12 -18.13
CA THR A 27 -1.35 0.21 -18.29
C THR A 27 -0.85 1.12 -17.18
N THR A 28 -0.17 2.20 -17.55
CA THR A 28 0.27 3.25 -16.63
C THR A 28 -0.60 4.49 -16.80
N THR A 29 -1.20 4.97 -15.72
CA THR A 29 -1.96 6.23 -15.68
C THR A 29 -1.28 7.18 -14.71
N THR A 30 -0.86 8.35 -15.19
CA THR A 30 -0.28 9.42 -14.38
C THR A 30 -1.26 10.59 -14.32
N GLN A 31 -1.67 10.96 -13.11
CA GLN A 31 -2.52 12.13 -12.83
C GLN A 31 -1.66 13.25 -12.26
N ILE A 32 -1.72 14.43 -12.87
CA ILE A 32 -0.97 15.62 -12.47
C ILE A 32 -1.98 16.70 -12.12
N THR A 33 -2.02 17.09 -10.85
CA THR A 33 -2.93 18.10 -10.32
C THR A 33 -2.13 19.25 -9.74
N LYS A 34 -2.44 20.48 -10.17
CA LYS A 34 -1.81 21.69 -9.63
C LYS A 34 -2.86 22.53 -8.93
N THR A 35 -2.63 22.88 -7.68
CA THR A 35 -3.53 23.70 -6.85
C THR A 35 -2.80 24.94 -6.33
N VAL A 36 -3.55 25.97 -5.91
CA VAL A 36 -3.00 27.10 -5.16
C VAL A 36 -3.73 27.24 -3.82
N LYS A 37 -2.99 27.17 -2.72
CA LYS A 37 -3.51 27.33 -1.36
C LYS A 37 -2.72 28.43 -0.66
N GLY A 38 -3.41 29.46 -0.18
CA GLY A 38 -2.76 30.60 0.50
C GLY A 38 -1.70 31.35 -0.32
N GLY A 39 -1.83 31.35 -1.66
CA GLY A 39 -0.86 31.99 -2.57
C GLY A 39 0.36 31.12 -2.93
N ILE A 40 0.44 29.88 -2.43
CA ILE A 40 1.49 28.91 -2.75
C ILE A 40 0.94 27.91 -3.77
N SER A 41 1.67 27.69 -4.86
CA SER A 41 1.31 26.66 -5.84
C SER A 41 1.87 25.31 -5.44
N GLU A 42 1.00 24.30 -5.38
CA GLU A 42 1.33 22.91 -5.08
C GLU A 42 1.10 22.05 -6.33
N THR A 43 1.95 21.05 -6.55
CA THR A 43 1.80 20.10 -7.67
C THR A 43 1.83 18.68 -7.12
N TRP A 44 0.76 17.93 -7.39
CA TRP A 44 0.54 16.55 -6.99
C TRP A 44 0.67 15.66 -8.23
N ILE A 45 1.49 14.62 -8.15
CA ILE A 45 1.70 13.65 -9.22
C ILE A 45 1.39 12.26 -8.65
N GLU A 46 0.35 11.62 -9.17
CA GLU A 46 -0.09 10.30 -8.75
C GLU A 46 0.03 9.34 -9.92
N LYS A 47 0.75 8.22 -9.75
CA LYS A 47 1.02 7.25 -10.81
C LYS A 47 0.44 5.89 -10.45
N ARG A 48 -0.48 5.38 -11.27
CA ARG A 48 -1.08 4.04 -11.17
C ARG A 48 -0.50 3.15 -12.26
N ILE A 49 -0.01 1.96 -11.89
CA ILE A 49 0.46 0.95 -12.84
C ILE A 49 -0.39 -0.30 -12.64
N VAL A 50 -1.10 -0.72 -13.70
CA VAL A 50 -1.89 -1.95 -13.73
C VAL A 50 -1.17 -2.94 -14.61
N ILE A 51 -0.72 -4.05 -14.03
CA ILE A 51 -0.01 -5.10 -14.74
C ILE A 51 -1.01 -6.19 -15.08
N THR A 52 -1.27 -6.39 -16.37
CA THR A 52 -2.11 -7.48 -16.88
C THR A 52 -1.21 -8.57 -17.43
N GLY A 53 -1.08 -9.66 -16.68
CA GLY A 53 -0.33 -10.84 -17.09
C GLY A 53 -1.17 -11.74 -18.00
N ASP A 54 -0.60 -12.13 -19.14
CA ASP A 54 -1.06 -13.34 -19.85
C ASP A 54 -0.66 -14.57 -19.03
N ALA A 55 -1.34 -15.71 -19.21
CA ALA A 55 -1.27 -16.86 -18.29
C ALA A 55 0.13 -17.50 -18.15
N ASP A 56 1.06 -17.15 -19.03
CA ASP A 56 2.45 -17.64 -19.06
C ASP A 56 3.46 -16.72 -18.34
N ILE A 57 3.02 -15.61 -17.73
CA ILE A 57 3.91 -14.62 -17.12
C ILE A 57 4.04 -14.84 -15.61
N ASP A 58 5.28 -14.92 -15.12
CA ASP A 58 5.59 -14.95 -13.69
C ASP A 58 5.27 -13.59 -13.06
N HIS A 59 4.16 -13.54 -12.32
CA HIS A 59 3.61 -12.31 -11.75
C HIS A 59 4.54 -11.71 -10.69
N ASP A 60 5.25 -12.56 -9.94
CA ASP A 60 6.18 -12.13 -8.90
C ASP A 60 7.37 -11.41 -9.53
N GLN A 61 7.92 -11.95 -10.63
CA GLN A 61 9.00 -11.29 -11.35
C GLN A 61 8.58 -9.93 -11.92
N VAL A 62 7.38 -9.83 -12.51
CA VAL A 62 6.90 -8.55 -13.06
C VAL A 62 6.65 -7.53 -11.95
N LEU A 63 6.11 -7.95 -10.81
CA LEU A 63 5.91 -7.07 -9.66
C LEU A 63 7.25 -6.56 -9.09
N VAL A 64 8.23 -7.45 -8.93
CA VAL A 64 9.57 -7.09 -8.44
C VAL A 64 10.22 -6.08 -9.39
N GLN A 65 10.10 -6.28 -10.70
CA GLN A 65 10.63 -5.36 -11.68
C GLN A 65 9.94 -4.00 -11.63
N ALA A 66 8.60 -3.96 -11.58
CA ALA A 66 7.85 -2.71 -11.49
C ALA A 66 8.20 -1.90 -10.22
N ILE A 67 8.32 -2.58 -9.09
CA ILE A 67 8.75 -1.95 -7.82
C ILE A 67 10.19 -1.43 -7.93
N LYS A 68 11.09 -2.22 -8.53
CA LYS A 68 12.50 -1.81 -8.73
C LYS A 68 12.58 -0.52 -9.55
N GLU A 69 11.92 -0.48 -10.70
CA GLU A 69 11.90 0.71 -11.57
C GLU A 69 11.28 1.92 -10.87
N ALA A 70 10.22 1.71 -10.07
CA ALA A 70 9.61 2.78 -9.29
C ALA A 70 10.56 3.34 -8.21
N LYS A 71 11.30 2.47 -7.51
CA LYS A 71 12.31 2.88 -6.52
C LYS A 71 13.52 3.58 -7.15
N GLU A 72 13.92 3.19 -8.37
CA GLU A 72 14.99 3.87 -9.11
C GLU A 72 14.60 5.30 -9.51
N GLN A 73 13.34 5.51 -9.91
CA GLN A 73 12.81 6.85 -10.24
C GLN A 73 12.54 7.69 -8.99
N HIS A 74 12.16 7.06 -7.88
CA HIS A 74 11.83 7.72 -6.62
C HIS A 74 12.57 7.05 -5.46
N PRO A 75 13.84 7.43 -5.20
CA PRO A 75 14.66 6.81 -4.17
C PRO A 75 14.09 6.96 -2.75
N ASP A 76 13.24 7.97 -2.52
CA ASP A 76 12.55 8.20 -1.25
C ASP A 76 11.28 7.33 -1.08
N MET A 77 10.91 6.50 -2.07
CA MET A 77 9.74 5.63 -2.03
C MET A 77 9.96 4.43 -1.09
N SER A 78 9.08 4.32 -0.07
CA SER A 78 9.02 3.17 0.83
C SER A 78 8.02 2.14 0.31
N VAL A 79 8.37 0.85 0.39
CA VAL A 79 7.55 -0.27 -0.10
C VAL A 79 7.23 -1.20 1.06
N THR A 80 5.94 -1.50 1.24
CA THR A 80 5.45 -2.40 2.28
C THR A 80 4.64 -3.51 1.65
N LYS A 81 5.00 -4.78 1.94
CA LYS A 81 4.24 -5.95 1.50
C LYS A 81 3.16 -6.25 2.54
N GLU A 82 1.90 -6.11 2.16
CA GLU A 82 0.76 -6.58 2.96
C GLU A 82 0.25 -7.91 2.40
N LEU A 83 0.21 -8.94 3.24
CA LEU A 83 -0.36 -10.24 2.89
C LEU A 83 -1.78 -10.32 3.44
N SER A 84 -2.77 -10.23 2.55
CA SER A 84 -4.18 -10.40 2.91
C SER A 84 -4.55 -11.87 2.82
N TYR A 85 -4.94 -12.47 3.95
CA TYR A 85 -5.53 -13.80 3.97
C TYR A 85 -7.05 -13.67 3.81
N PRO A 86 -7.69 -14.49 2.95
CA PRO A 86 -9.15 -14.53 2.92
C PRO A 86 -9.68 -14.91 4.30
N PRO A 87 -10.86 -14.40 4.70
CA PRO A 87 -11.46 -14.77 5.98
C PRO A 87 -11.62 -16.29 6.05
N PRO A 88 -11.38 -16.90 7.24
CA PRO A 88 -11.50 -18.35 7.38
C PRO A 88 -12.91 -18.78 7.01
N SER A 89 -13.03 -19.77 6.12
CA SER A 89 -14.32 -20.38 5.78
C SER A 89 -14.98 -20.89 7.06
N PRO A 90 -16.32 -20.76 7.22
CA PRO A 90 -17.02 -21.19 8.43
C PRO A 90 -16.87 -22.69 8.74
N ASP A 91 -16.50 -23.51 7.74
CA ASP A 91 -16.23 -24.95 7.88
C ASP A 91 -14.80 -25.28 8.32
N SER A 92 -13.96 -24.27 8.57
CA SER A 92 -12.58 -24.50 9.00
C SER A 92 -12.56 -25.07 10.42
N LEU A 93 -12.10 -26.32 10.57
CA LEU A 93 -11.92 -26.93 11.89
C LEU A 93 -11.02 -26.04 12.76
N PRO A 94 -11.34 -25.85 14.06
CA PRO A 94 -10.52 -25.03 14.92
C PRO A 94 -9.09 -25.59 14.99
N ILE A 95 -8.12 -24.76 14.61
CA ILE A 95 -6.70 -25.07 14.78
C ILE A 95 -6.48 -25.27 16.29
N SER A 96 -6.26 -26.51 16.69
CA SER A 96 -6.02 -26.85 18.09
C SER A 96 -4.71 -26.21 18.52
N ARG A 97 -4.77 -25.25 19.45
CA ARG A 97 -3.55 -24.69 20.07
C ARG A 97 -2.78 -25.86 20.72
N PRO A 98 -1.45 -25.98 20.50
CA PRO A 98 -0.66 -26.95 21.24
C PRO A 98 -0.77 -26.63 22.75
N ARG A 99 -1.08 -27.64 23.57
CA ARG A 99 -1.07 -27.48 25.02
C ARG A 99 0.36 -27.21 25.47
N GLU A 100 0.62 -26.00 25.94
CA GLU A 100 1.81 -25.71 26.74
C GLU A 100 1.68 -26.51 28.04
N ASN A 101 2.66 -27.37 28.32
CA ASN A 101 2.67 -28.22 29.51
C ASN A 101 2.74 -27.33 30.77
N GLN A 102 1.61 -27.20 31.47
CA GLN A 102 1.52 -26.64 32.81
C GLN A 102 2.11 -27.65 33.82
N GLN A 103 3.44 -27.72 33.82
CA GLN A 103 4.23 -28.37 34.86
C GLN A 103 5.35 -27.41 35.18
N ASN A 104 5.09 -26.44 36.06
CA ASN A 104 6.08 -25.70 36.88
C ASN A 104 5.37 -24.66 37.77
N ASP A 105 4.43 -25.06 38.65
CA ASP A 105 3.90 -24.13 39.68
C ASP A 105 3.37 -24.89 40.93
N LYS A 106 4.09 -25.91 41.41
CA LYS A 106 3.76 -26.59 42.68
C LYS A 106 4.94 -26.85 43.62
N GLU A 107 5.99 -26.03 43.59
CA GLU A 107 7.04 -26.06 44.62
C GLU A 107 7.53 -24.65 44.98
N ALA A 108 6.66 -23.84 45.60
CA ALA A 108 7.10 -22.67 46.36
C ALA A 108 6.00 -22.17 47.33
N ASN A 109 5.27 -23.07 48.01
CA ASN A 109 4.54 -22.68 49.22
C ASN A 109 4.19 -23.90 50.08
N LEU A 110 5.21 -24.57 50.64
CA LEU A 110 5.03 -25.26 51.91
C LEU A 110 6.38 -25.37 52.65
N GLN A 111 6.39 -24.79 53.85
CA GLN A 111 7.42 -24.76 54.89
C GLN A 111 8.55 -23.73 54.77
#